data_AF-C2KKM5-F1
#
_entry.id   AF-C2KKM5-F1
#
_cell.length_a   1.000
_cell.length_b   1.000
_cell.length_c   1.000
_cell.angle_alpha   90.00
_cell.angle_beta   90.00
_cell.angle_gamma   90.00
#
_symmetry.space_group_name_H-M   'P 1'
#
loop_
_entity.id
_entity.type
_entity.pdbx_description
1 polymer ?
#
loop_
_entity_poly.entity_id
_entity_poly.type
_entity_poly.pdbx_seq_one_letter_code
_entity_poly.pdbx_strand_id
1 'polypeptide(L)'
;MKTVGLVWVMVIGAVYFIAGVFTFINLYAATTYLFIIVGLLVGMTWIIEGIIEFGSLKYYIQKGWAMFSALISIIGGIALLFAPLLSAIFLWQLLGASLLVLGIIKLLHFFAWKR
;
A
#
# COMPACT_ATOMS: atom_id res chain seq x y z
N MET A 1 38.02 -12.00 8.00
CA MET A 1 36.77 -11.19 8.06
C MET A 1 36.27 -10.72 6.70
N LYS A 2 37.10 -10.12 5.81
CA LYS A 2 36.64 -9.61 4.49
C LYS A 2 36.06 -10.68 3.55
N THR A 3 36.64 -11.88 3.52
CA THR A 3 36.21 -12.99 2.65
C THR A 3 34.85 -13.56 3.04
N VAL A 4 34.55 -13.65 4.33
CA VAL A 4 33.25 -14.11 4.83
C VAL A 4 32.12 -13.15 4.41
N GLY A 5 32.37 -11.84 4.48
CA GLY A 5 31.42 -10.82 4.01
C GLY A 5 31.15 -10.91 2.50
N LEU A 6 32.17 -11.20 1.68
CA LEU A 6 32.03 -11.35 0.22
C LEU A 6 31.18 -12.56 -0.16
N VAL A 7 31.35 -13.69 0.53
CA VAL A 7 30.56 -14.89 0.30
C VAL A 7 29.07 -14.62 0.58
N TRP A 8 28.76 -13.90 1.67
CA TRP A 8 27.38 -13.53 2.00
C TRP A 8 26.73 -12.67 0.92
N VAL A 9 27.42 -11.65 0.42
CA VAL A 9 26.90 -10.77 -0.64
C VAL A 9 26.65 -11.55 -1.93
N MET A 10 27.54 -12.49 -2.28
CA MET A 10 27.37 -13.33 -3.47
C MET A 10 26.13 -14.24 -3.35
N VAL A 11 25.93 -14.86 -2.18
CA VAL A 11 24.76 -15.72 -1.93
C VAL A 11 23.47 -14.91 -1.98
N ILE A 12 23.43 -13.76 -1.31
CA ILE A 12 22.26 -12.86 -1.32
C ILE A 12 21.98 -12.36 -2.74
N GLY A 13 23.01 -11.99 -3.49
CA GLY A 13 22.90 -11.57 -4.88
C GLY A 13 22.32 -12.66 -5.79
N ALA A 14 22.77 -13.92 -5.62
CA ALA A 14 22.23 -15.06 -6.35
C ALA A 14 20.75 -15.30 -6.02
N VAL A 15 20.37 -15.21 -4.74
CA VAL A 15 18.97 -15.34 -4.30
C VAL A 15 18.09 -14.26 -4.94
N TYR A 16 18.53 -13.00 -4.94
CA TYR A 16 17.78 -11.91 -5.57
C TYR A 16 17.66 -12.06 -7.08
N PHE A 17 18.73 -12.49 -7.76
CA PHE A 17 18.68 -12.74 -9.19
C PHE A 17 17.65 -13.81 -9.54
N ILE A 18 17.70 -14.95 -8.84
CA ILE A 18 16.77 -16.06 -9.04
C ILE A 18 15.34 -15.62 -8.76
N ALA A 19 15.09 -14.94 -7.63
CA ALA A 19 13.77 -14.40 -7.29
C ALA A 19 13.24 -13.41 -8.36
N GLY A 20 14.12 -12.56 -8.90
CA GLY A 20 13.79 -11.65 -9.99
C GLY A 20 13.39 -12.38 -11.27
N VAL A 21 14.17 -13.39 -11.69
CA VAL A 21 13.82 -14.22 -12.85
C VAL A 21 12.47 -14.91 -12.66
N PHE A 22 12.23 -15.51 -11.48
CA PHE A 22 10.93 -16.13 -11.16
C PHE A 22 9.76 -15.13 -11.22
N THR A 23 9.99 -13.89 -10.78
CA THR A 23 8.98 -12.82 -10.82
C THR A 23 8.53 -12.52 -12.26
N PHE A 24 9.47 -12.47 -13.21
CA PHE A 24 9.13 -12.24 -14.62
C PHE A 24 8.52 -13.46 -15.30
N ILE A 25 8.89 -14.68 -14.90
CA ILE A 25 8.30 -15.91 -15.41
C ILE A 25 6.81 -16.00 -15.03
N ASN A 26 6.45 -15.59 -13.81
CA ASN A 26 5.07 -15.63 -13.34
C ASN A 26 4.68 -14.34 -12.64
N LEU A 27 4.28 -13.36 -13.45
CA LEU A 27 3.80 -12.06 -12.99
C LEU A 27 2.59 -12.18 -12.07
N TYR A 28 1.68 -13.13 -12.33
CA TYR A 28 0.49 -13.32 -11.50
C TYR A 28 0.85 -13.73 -10.06
N ALA A 29 1.74 -14.72 -9.91
CA ALA A 29 2.23 -15.13 -8.61
C ALA A 29 2.97 -13.98 -7.91
N ALA A 30 3.83 -13.26 -8.63
CA ALA A 30 4.56 -12.12 -8.09
C ALA A 30 3.63 -11.00 -7.59
N THR A 31 2.61 -10.62 -8.37
CA THR A 31 1.60 -9.64 -7.96
C THR A 31 0.82 -10.13 -6.74
N THR A 32 0.50 -11.42 -6.65
CA THR A 32 -0.19 -11.99 -5.49
C THR A 32 0.64 -11.82 -4.21
N TYR A 33 1.92 -12.15 -4.25
CA TYR A 33 2.82 -11.95 -3.10
C TYR A 33 3.01 -10.48 -2.76
N LEU A 34 3.15 -9.61 -3.77
CA LEU A 34 3.20 -8.16 -3.58
C LEU A 34 1.95 -7.67 -2.84
N PHE A 35 0.77 -8.08 -3.29
CA PHE A 35 -0.51 -7.68 -2.71
C PHE A 35 -0.67 -8.16 -1.28
N ILE A 36 -0.21 -9.38 -0.96
CA ILE A 36 -0.22 -9.86 0.43
C ILE A 36 0.69 -8.98 1.29
N ILE A 37 1.92 -8.72 0.87
CA ILE A 37 2.88 -7.91 1.64
C ILE A 37 2.34 -6.49 1.82
N VAL A 38 1.92 -5.85 0.74
CA VAL A 38 1.37 -4.48 0.78
C VAL A 38 0.10 -4.42 1.63
N GLY A 39 -0.82 -5.37 1.45
CA GLY A 39 -2.04 -5.45 2.25
C GLY A 39 -1.76 -5.54 3.75
N LEU A 40 -0.79 -6.37 4.15
CA LEU A 40 -0.36 -6.47 5.55
C LEU A 40 0.26 -5.18 6.06
N LEU A 41 1.19 -4.59 5.30
CA LEU A 41 1.85 -3.33 5.69
C LEU A 41 0.83 -2.19 5.85
N VAL A 42 -0.04 -1.99 4.86
CA VAL A 42 -1.08 -0.96 4.89
C VAL A 42 -2.09 -1.24 6.01
N GLY A 43 -2.43 -2.51 6.25
CA GLY A 43 -3.30 -2.89 7.36
C GLY A 43 -2.72 -2.48 8.72
N MET A 44 -1.43 -2.72 8.93
CA MET A 44 -0.74 -2.28 10.14
C MET A 44 -0.72 -0.75 10.26
N THR A 45 -0.41 -0.03 9.19
CA THR A 45 -0.36 1.45 9.25
C THR A 45 -1.72 2.04 9.55
N TRP A 46 -2.80 1.55 8.92
CA TRP A 46 -4.16 2.05 9.17
C TRP A 46 -4.61 1.81 10.62
N ILE A 47 -4.31 0.65 11.20
CA ILE A 47 -4.60 0.42 12.62
C ILE A 47 -3.86 1.43 13.50
N ILE A 48 -2.56 1.63 13.25
CA ILE A 48 -1.75 2.58 14.02
C ILE A 48 -2.29 4.00 13.87
N GLU A 49 -2.58 4.43 12.63
CA GLU A 49 -3.15 5.75 12.33
C GLU A 49 -4.49 5.96 13.04
N GLY A 50 -5.39 4.97 12.98
CA GLY A 50 -6.68 5.07 13.65
C GLY A 50 -6.57 5.10 15.17
N ILE A 51 -5.63 4.36 15.78
CA ILE A 51 -5.35 4.45 17.22
C ILE A 51 -4.83 5.85 17.58
N ILE A 52 -3.90 6.39 16.80
CA ILE A 52 -3.33 7.74 17.02
C ILE A 52 -4.41 8.81 16.90
N GLU A 53 -5.26 8.72 15.86
CA GLU A 53 -6.35 9.66 15.61
C GLU A 53 -7.39 9.61 16.74
N PHE A 54 -7.77 8.41 17.18
CA PHE A 54 -8.67 8.23 18.32
C PHE A 54 -8.09 8.77 19.63
N GLY A 55 -6.80 8.53 19.88
CA GLY A 55 -6.10 9.08 21.05
C GLY A 55 -5.99 10.61 21.04
N SER A 56 -6.02 11.21 19.85
CA SER A 56 -5.82 12.63 19.63
C SER A 56 -7.13 13.43 19.50
N LEU A 57 -8.30 12.81 19.69
CA LEU A 57 -9.63 13.44 19.53
C LEU A 57 -9.81 14.79 20.24
N LYS A 58 -9.12 15.01 21.35
CA LYS A 58 -9.18 16.27 22.11
C LYS A 58 -8.64 17.47 21.34
N TYR A 59 -7.75 17.25 20.37
CA TYR A 59 -7.06 18.29 19.61
C TYR A 59 -7.77 18.62 18.28
N TYR A 60 -8.81 17.87 17.90
CA TYR A 60 -9.53 18.11 16.64
C TYR A 60 -10.68 19.11 16.82
N ILE A 61 -10.81 20.01 15.84
CA ILE A 61 -11.91 20.98 15.75
C ILE A 61 -13.25 20.25 15.51
N GLN A 62 -13.27 19.25 14.61
CA GLN A 62 -14.45 18.45 14.28
C GLN A 62 -14.34 17.03 14.82
N LYS A 63 -14.59 16.86 16.12
CA LYS A 63 -14.41 15.58 16.84
C LYS A 63 -15.23 14.42 16.25
N GLY A 64 -16.43 14.70 15.76
CA GLY A 64 -17.30 13.66 15.17
C GLY A 64 -16.69 13.03 13.92
N TRP A 65 -16.09 13.84 13.04
CA TRP A 65 -15.40 13.35 11.85
C TRP A 65 -14.13 12.59 12.20
N ALA A 66 -13.32 13.12 13.12
CA ALA A 66 -12.09 12.46 13.57
C ALA A 66 -12.36 11.09 14.24
N MET A 67 -13.46 10.97 14.98
CA MET A 67 -13.86 9.69 15.57
C MET A 67 -14.32 8.70 14.50
N PHE A 68 -15.04 9.18 13.48
CA PHE A 68 -15.51 8.36 12.38
C PHE A 68 -14.37 7.84 11.50
N SER A 69 -13.41 8.70 11.14
CA SER A 69 -12.21 8.30 10.38
C SER A 69 -11.35 7.32 11.17
N ALA A 70 -11.14 7.54 12.47
CA ALA A 70 -10.39 6.62 13.32
C ALA A 70 -11.00 5.21 13.33
N LEU A 71 -12.33 5.12 13.45
CA LEU A 71 -13.05 3.84 13.41
C LEU A 71 -12.92 3.15 12.05
N ILE A 72 -13.10 3.90 10.95
CA ILE A 72 -12.92 3.35 9.60
C ILE A 72 -11.50 2.83 9.42
N SER A 73 -10.50 3.59 9.86
CA SER A 73 -9.10 3.23 9.70
C SER A 73 -8.77 1.94 10.46
N ILE A 74 -9.22 1.81 11.71
CA ILE A 74 -9.03 0.57 12.49
C ILE A 74 -9.74 -0.62 11.84
N ILE A 75 -11.02 -0.47 11.46
CA ILE A 75 -11.80 -1.57 10.87
C ILE A 75 -11.23 -1.99 9.52
N GLY A 76 -10.89 -1.02 8.67
CA GLY A 76 -10.25 -1.25 7.38
C GLY A 76 -8.88 -1.91 7.53
N GLY A 77 -8.09 -1.47 8.51
CA GLY A 77 -6.79 -2.06 8.84
C GLY A 77 -6.92 -3.51 9.31
N ILE A 78 -7.90 -3.82 10.15
CA ILE A 78 -8.22 -5.20 10.55
C ILE A 78 -8.59 -6.04 9.32
N ALA A 79 -9.48 -5.54 8.46
CA ALA A 79 -9.87 -6.25 7.23
C ALA A 79 -8.66 -6.52 6.30
N LEU A 80 -7.70 -5.60 6.25
CA LEU A 80 -6.44 -5.78 5.53
C LEU A 80 -5.53 -6.86 6.14
N LEU A 81 -5.50 -7.00 7.47
CA LEU A 81 -4.69 -8.04 8.11
C LEU A 81 -5.28 -9.45 7.95
N PHE A 82 -6.61 -9.58 8.03
CA PHE A 82 -7.28 -10.89 7.96
C PHE A 82 -7.57 -11.35 6.53
N ALA A 83 -7.72 -10.42 5.58
CA ALA A 83 -7.94 -10.72 4.17
C ALA A 83 -6.98 -9.93 3.27
N PRO A 84 -5.65 -10.10 3.42
CA PRO A 84 -4.66 -9.22 2.81
C PRO A 84 -4.73 -9.17 1.28
N LEU A 85 -5.01 -10.30 0.63
CA LEU A 85 -5.13 -10.33 -0.83
C LEU A 85 -6.38 -9.57 -1.33
N LEU A 86 -7.55 -9.87 -0.79
CA LEU A 86 -8.81 -9.24 -1.21
C LEU A 86 -8.80 -7.74 -0.94
N SER A 87 -8.33 -7.36 0.24
CA SER A 87 -8.26 -5.96 0.66
C SER A 87 -7.23 -5.18 -0.16
N ALA A 88 -6.07 -5.77 -0.49
CA ALA A 88 -5.10 -5.14 -1.39
C ALA A 88 -5.64 -4.98 -2.82
N ILE A 89 -6.36 -5.99 -3.36
CA ILE A 89 -7.02 -5.87 -4.66
C ILE A 89 -8.01 -4.70 -4.65
N PHE A 90 -8.85 -4.61 -3.61
CA PHE A 90 -9.82 -3.54 -3.47
C PHE A 90 -9.15 -2.16 -3.44
N LEU A 91 -8.11 -1.98 -2.62
CA LEU A 91 -7.33 -0.74 -2.57
C LEU A 91 -6.66 -0.43 -3.91
N TRP A 92 -6.20 -1.44 -4.63
CA TRP A 92 -5.59 -1.29 -5.95
C TRP A 92 -6.59 -0.78 -6.99
N GLN A 93 -7.84 -1.26 -6.95
CA GLN A 93 -8.90 -0.76 -7.82
C GLN A 93 -9.27 0.69 -7.48
N LEU A 94 -9.36 1.03 -6.18
CA LEU A 94 -9.59 2.40 -5.74
C LEU A 94 -8.47 3.35 -6.21
N LEU A 95 -7.21 2.92 -6.12
CA LEU A 95 -6.06 3.66 -6.63
C LEU A 95 -6.18 3.87 -8.14
N GLY A 96 -6.46 2.82 -8.91
CA GLY A 96 -6.66 2.90 -10.36
C GLY A 96 -7.77 3.87 -10.75
N ALA A 97 -8.93 3.77 -10.10
CA ALA A 97 -10.05 4.69 -10.31
C ALA A 97 -9.68 6.14 -10.00
N SER A 98 -8.97 6.37 -8.88
CA SER A 98 -8.51 7.70 -8.49
C SER A 98 -7.55 8.30 -9.51
N LEU A 99 -6.60 7.50 -10.01
CA LEU A 99 -5.66 7.91 -11.06
C LEU A 99 -6.37 8.21 -12.38
N LEU A 100 -7.41 7.46 -12.74
CA LEU A 100 -8.24 7.76 -13.91
C LEU A 100 -8.93 9.12 -13.78
N VAL A 101 -9.58 9.38 -12.64
CA VAL A 101 -10.24 10.68 -12.39
C VAL A 101 -9.23 11.83 -12.47
N LEU A 102 -8.09 11.70 -11.80
CA LEU A 102 -7.02 12.71 -11.84
C LEU A 102 -6.46 12.90 -13.26
N GLY A 103 -6.31 11.81 -14.02
CA GLY A 103 -5.90 11.85 -15.42
C GLY A 103 -6.89 12.62 -16.29
N ILE A 104 -8.19 12.36 -16.13
CA ILE A 104 -9.27 13.07 -16.83
C ILE A 104 -9.22 14.57 -16.49
N ILE A 105 -9.14 14.93 -15.21
CA ILE A 105 -9.06 16.33 -14.78
C ILE A 105 -7.88 17.04 -15.43
N LYS A 106 -6.70 16.41 -15.47
CA LYS A 106 -5.50 16.97 -16.11
C LYS A 106 -5.67 17.18 -17.61
N LEU A 107 -6.29 16.22 -18.31
CA LEU A 107 -6.58 16.35 -19.74
C LEU A 107 -7.54 17.52 -19.99
N LEU A 108 -8.62 17.62 -19.22
CA LEU A 108 -9.59 18.72 -19.35
C LEU A 108 -8.93 20.08 -19.11
N HIS A 109 -8.10 20.21 -18.08
CA HIS A 109 -7.35 21.44 -17.82
C HIS A 109 -6.41 21.81 -18.98
N PHE A 110 -5.71 20.85 -19.58
CA PHE A 110 -4.84 21.13 -20.73
C PHE A 110 -5.64 21.72 -21.90
N PHE A 111 -6.80 21.15 -22.23
CA PHE A 111 -7.63 21.66 -23.33
C PHE A 111 -8.31 22.99 -22.99
N ALA A 112 -8.63 23.23 -21.71
CA ALA A 112 -9.15 24.51 -21.24
C ALA A 112 -8.10 25.62 -21.30
N TRP A 113 -6.84 25.33 -20.96
CA TRP A 113 -5.73 26.30 -21.01
C TRP A 113 -5.29 26.62 -22.44
N LYS A 114 -5.44 25.68 -23.38
CA LYS A 114 -5.06 25.88 -24.79
C LYS A 114 -6.03 26.79 -25.57
N ARG A 115 -7.20 27.12 -25.00
CA ARG A 115 -8.11 28.16 -25.53
C ARG A 115 -7.76 29.51 -24.94
#